data_AF-A0A7K3ITG9-F1
#
_entry.id   AF-A0A7K3ITG9-F1
#
_cell.length_a   1.000
_cell.length_b   1.000
_cell.length_c   1.000
_cell.angle_alpha   90.00
_cell.angle_beta   90.00
_cell.angle_gamma   90.00
#
_symmetry.space_group_name_H-M   'P 1'
#
loop_
_entity.id
_entity.type
_entity.pdbx_description
1 polymer ?
#
loop_
_entity_poly.entity_id
_entity_poly.type
_entity_poly.pdbx_seq_one_letter_code
_entity_poly.pdbx_strand_id
1 'polypeptide(L)'
;MKTKLALATIFSLFCCLSFSQIPQGFNYQAVARDATGQIITNAAIPVRIAIQTSLSGGTTIWEEEHLSVTTNQFGVLSLVVGTGTKISGTASSFSAIDWNAQVLYLKTTIRYPGTTWTVMGTSQIWSVPYSMVAKDVEGPVNKLGIQGTTSNLEEALFEVKNKIGQTVFAV
;
A
#
# COMPACT_ATOMS: atom_id res chain seq x y z
N MET A 1 4.12 48.96 10.43
CA MET A 1 3.00 48.09 10.89
C MET A 1 2.39 47.28 9.75
N LYS A 2 2.11 47.88 8.59
CA LYS A 2 1.50 47.20 7.42
C LYS A 2 2.30 46.01 6.88
N THR A 3 3.63 46.08 6.86
CA THR A 3 4.52 44.99 6.42
C THR A 3 4.56 43.80 7.39
N LYS A 4 4.47 44.05 8.70
CA LYS A 4 4.38 42.98 9.72
C LYS A 4 3.05 42.26 9.66
N LEU A 5 1.96 42.98 9.35
CA LEU A 5 0.63 42.40 9.19
C LEU A 5 0.54 41.55 7.91
N ALA A 6 1.10 42.01 6.79
CA ALA A 6 1.16 41.24 5.55
C ALA A 6 1.96 39.93 5.70
N LEU A 7 3.09 39.97 6.42
CA LEU A 7 3.92 38.78 6.67
C LEU A 7 3.19 37.75 7.57
N ALA A 8 2.42 38.22 8.55
CA ALA A 8 1.60 37.36 9.40
C ALA A 8 0.47 36.66 8.63
N THR A 9 -0.18 37.37 7.69
CA THR A 9 -1.23 36.79 6.84
C THR A 9 -0.69 35.73 5.89
N ILE A 10 0.49 35.95 5.29
CA ILE A 10 1.16 34.96 4.42
C ILE A 10 1.55 33.71 5.21
N PHE A 11 2.08 33.87 6.43
CA PHE A 11 2.45 32.76 7.30
C PHE A 11 1.22 31.94 7.73
N SER A 12 0.10 32.59 8.06
CA SER A 12 -1.17 31.93 8.39
C SER A 12 -1.76 31.15 7.22
N LEU A 13 -1.64 31.64 5.99
CA LEU A 13 -2.13 30.95 4.80
C LEU A 13 -1.27 29.72 4.46
N PHE A 14 0.04 29.79 4.72
CA PHE A 14 0.97 28.67 4.51
C PHE A 14 0.73 27.51 5.49
N CYS A 15 0.31 27.82 6.73
CA CYS A 15 0.01 26.81 7.74
C CYS A 15 -1.23 25.97 7.40
N CYS A 16 -2.22 26.54 6.70
CA CYS A 16 -3.45 25.85 6.31
C CYS A 16 -3.30 24.89 5.12
N LEU A 17 -2.15 24.87 4.44
CA LEU A 17 -1.89 24.03 3.26
C LEU A 17 -1.13 22.73 3.58
N SER A 18 -0.88 22.47 4.86
CA SER A 18 -0.18 21.25 5.29
C SER A 18 -1.14 20.06 5.33
N PHE A 19 -1.36 19.42 4.19
CA PHE A 19 -2.04 18.12 4.15
C PHE A 19 -1.07 17.04 4.65
N SER A 20 -1.38 16.41 5.78
CA SER A 20 -0.69 15.17 6.17
C SER A 20 -1.15 14.06 5.22
N GLN A 21 -0.34 13.77 4.22
CA GLN A 21 -0.58 12.63 3.34
C GLN A 21 -0.05 11.39 4.06
N ILE A 22 -0.94 10.45 4.39
CA ILE A 22 -0.55 9.14 4.90
C ILE A 22 0.36 8.51 3.83
N PRO A 23 1.62 8.15 4.14
CA PRO A 23 2.50 7.50 3.19
C PRO A 23 1.80 6.29 2.58
N GLN A 24 1.62 6.31 1.26
CA GLN A 24 0.96 5.25 0.52
C GLN A 24 2.02 4.31 -0.06
N GLY A 25 1.94 3.03 0.29
CA GLY A 25 2.83 2.03 -0.26
C GLY A 25 3.19 0.91 0.68
N PHE A 26 3.93 -0.07 0.16
CA PHE A 26 4.46 -1.18 0.93
C PHE A 26 5.89 -1.52 0.50
N ASN A 27 6.68 -2.04 1.44
CA ASN A 27 8.05 -2.44 1.16
C ASN A 27 8.08 -3.69 0.28
N TYR A 28 8.93 -3.69 -0.74
CA TYR A 28 9.18 -4.82 -1.62
C TYR A 28 10.69 -5.08 -1.69
N GLN A 29 11.06 -6.35 -1.51
CA GLN A 29 12.44 -6.81 -1.64
C GLN A 29 12.50 -8.02 -2.56
N ALA A 30 13.53 -8.07 -3.39
CA ALA A 30 13.79 -9.20 -4.26
C ALA A 30 15.30 -9.42 -4.40
N VAL A 31 15.70 -10.65 -4.74
CA VAL A 31 17.10 -10.97 -5.06
C VAL A 31 17.24 -11.04 -6.57
N ALA A 32 18.05 -10.16 -7.16
CA ALA A 32 18.34 -10.17 -8.58
C ALA A 32 19.38 -11.25 -8.89
N ARG A 33 19.04 -12.14 -9.83
CA ARG A 33 19.92 -13.18 -10.36
C ARG A 33 19.96 -13.10 -11.88
N ASP A 34 21.10 -13.45 -12.46
CA ASP A 34 21.23 -13.58 -13.91
C ASP A 34 20.73 -14.95 -14.40
N ALA A 35 20.83 -15.19 -15.72
CA ALA A 35 20.40 -16.44 -16.35
C ALA A 35 21.20 -17.69 -15.90
N THR A 36 22.38 -17.49 -15.31
CA THR A 36 23.20 -18.58 -14.74
C THR A 36 22.90 -18.84 -13.27
N GLY A 37 22.02 -18.04 -12.65
CA GLY A 37 21.65 -18.11 -11.25
C GLY A 37 22.60 -17.34 -10.32
N GLN A 38 23.62 -16.67 -10.85
CA GLN A 38 24.52 -15.84 -10.08
C GLN A 38 23.84 -14.55 -9.64
N ILE A 39 24.16 -14.07 -8.44
CA ILE A 39 23.59 -12.83 -7.90
C ILE A 39 24.17 -11.61 -8.62
N ILE A 40 23.30 -10.66 -8.94
CA ILE A 40 23.70 -9.40 -9.56
C ILE A 40 23.95 -8.39 -8.44
N THR A 41 25.21 -8.15 -8.10
CA THR A 41 25.59 -7.32 -6.94
C THR A 41 25.96 -5.89 -7.35
N ASN A 42 25.65 -4.92 -6.48
CA ASN A 42 26.06 -3.52 -6.63
C ASN A 42 25.75 -2.90 -8.00
N ALA A 43 24.64 -3.31 -8.63
CA ALA A 43 24.27 -2.89 -9.98
C ALA A 43 23.02 -2.02 -9.95
N ALA A 44 23.01 -0.98 -10.79
CA ALA A 44 21.81 -0.19 -11.05
C ALA A 44 20.85 -1.00 -11.94
N ILE A 45 19.68 -1.32 -11.40
CA ILE A 45 18.65 -2.12 -12.06
C ILE A 45 17.35 -1.33 -11.99
N PRO A 46 16.95 -0.62 -13.05
CA PRO A 46 15.62 -0.03 -13.13
C PRO A 46 14.55 -1.10 -13.01
N VAL A 47 13.53 -0.85 -12.17
CA VAL A 47 12.45 -1.79 -11.88
C VAL A 47 11.12 -1.17 -12.26
N ARG A 48 10.25 -1.96 -12.89
CA ARG A 48 8.83 -1.69 -13.08
C ARG A 48 8.01 -2.65 -12.27
N ILE A 49 7.06 -2.10 -11.54
CA ILE A 49 6.10 -2.86 -10.76
C ILE A 49 4.72 -2.59 -11.33
N ALA A 50 4.01 -3.65 -11.67
CA ALA A 50 2.63 -3.57 -12.12
C ALA A 50 1.72 -4.39 -11.20
N ILE A 51 0.55 -3.84 -10.89
CA ILE A 51 -0.53 -4.52 -10.18
C ILE A 51 -1.60 -4.85 -11.21
N GLN A 52 -1.92 -6.14 -11.34
CA GLN A 52 -2.83 -6.66 -12.35
C GLN A 52 -3.81 -7.67 -11.75
N THR A 53 -4.93 -7.89 -12.44
CA THR A 53 -6.06 -8.70 -11.92
C THR A 53 -5.91 -10.21 -12.14
N SER A 54 -4.89 -10.65 -12.88
CA SER A 54 -4.64 -12.08 -13.11
C SER A 54 -3.14 -12.41 -13.21
N LEU A 55 -2.81 -13.68 -12.98
CA LEU A 55 -1.44 -14.17 -13.06
C LEU A 55 -0.85 -14.05 -14.48
N SER A 56 -1.66 -14.28 -15.51
CA SER A 56 -1.22 -14.32 -16.92
C SER A 56 -1.30 -12.98 -17.65
N GLY A 57 -1.50 -11.86 -16.94
CA GLY A 57 -1.56 -10.52 -17.54
C GLY A 57 -2.97 -10.09 -17.93
N GLY A 58 -3.81 -9.82 -16.94
CA GLY A 58 -5.14 -9.21 -17.10
C GLY A 58 -5.08 -7.68 -17.13
N THR A 59 -6.13 -7.03 -16.62
CA THR A 59 -6.19 -5.56 -16.53
C THR A 59 -5.11 -5.04 -15.59
N THR A 60 -4.26 -4.14 -16.08
CA THR A 60 -3.30 -3.41 -15.25
C THR A 60 -4.03 -2.31 -14.49
N ILE A 61 -4.08 -2.45 -13.17
CA ILE A 61 -4.69 -1.46 -12.27
C ILE A 61 -3.71 -0.32 -11.98
N TRP A 62 -2.43 -0.66 -11.82
CA TRP A 62 -1.37 0.29 -11.54
C TRP A 62 -0.07 -0.19 -12.16
N GLU A 63 0.71 0.72 -12.71
CA GLU A 63 2.08 0.46 -13.12
C GLU A 63 2.96 1.65 -12.78
N GLU A 64 4.09 1.38 -12.14
CA GLU A 64 5.06 2.38 -11.75
C GLU A 64 6.50 1.96 -12.06
N GLU A 65 7.36 2.96 -12.19
CA GLU A 65 8.76 2.80 -12.53
C GLU A 65 9.66 3.41 -11.45
N HIS A 66 10.70 2.63 -11.09
CA HIS A 66 11.78 2.99 -10.18
C HIS A 66 13.09 2.95 -10.96
N LEU A 67 13.56 4.11 -11.41
CA LEU A 67 14.76 4.20 -12.27
C LEU A 67 16.09 4.08 -11.51
N SER A 68 16.09 4.38 -10.21
CA SER A 68 17.29 4.49 -9.38
C SER A 68 17.38 3.42 -8.29
N VAL A 69 17.11 2.16 -8.64
CA VAL A 69 17.25 1.02 -7.71
C VAL A 69 18.62 0.39 -7.92
N THR A 70 19.36 0.17 -6.83
CA THR A 70 20.67 -0.48 -6.85
C THR A 70 20.63 -1.71 -5.96
N THR A 71 21.14 -2.84 -6.45
CA THR A 71 21.26 -4.06 -5.64
C THR A 71 22.41 -3.95 -4.65
N ASN A 72 22.31 -4.59 -3.49
CA ASN A 72 23.41 -4.64 -2.53
C ASN A 72 24.43 -5.77 -2.85
N GLN A 73 25.39 -5.98 -1.95
CA GLN A 73 26.40 -7.06 -2.05
C GLN A 73 25.84 -8.48 -2.07
N PHE A 74 24.57 -8.67 -1.69
CA PHE A 74 23.85 -9.94 -1.72
C PHE A 74 22.88 -10.04 -2.91
N GLY A 75 22.90 -9.06 -3.82
CA GLY A 75 21.98 -8.97 -4.96
C GLY A 75 20.56 -8.56 -4.57
N VAL A 76 20.34 -8.11 -3.34
CA VAL A 76 19.01 -7.68 -2.87
C VAL A 76 18.73 -6.28 -3.39
N LEU A 77 17.59 -6.11 -4.05
CA LEU A 77 16.97 -4.81 -4.31
C LEU A 77 15.89 -4.55 -3.28
N SER A 78 15.72 -3.28 -2.88
CA SER A 78 14.71 -2.83 -1.93
C SER A 78 14.06 -1.56 -2.48
N LEU A 79 12.73 -1.53 -2.52
CA LEU A 79 11.95 -0.38 -2.95
C LEU A 79 10.63 -0.32 -2.19
N VAL A 80 9.94 0.82 -2.27
CA VAL A 80 8.58 0.99 -1.74
C VAL A 80 7.63 1.06 -2.93
N VAL A 81 6.76 0.07 -3.07
CA VAL A 81 5.72 0.08 -4.11
C VAL A 81 4.71 1.15 -3.75
N GLY A 82 4.39 2.03 -4.70
CA GLY A 82 3.50 3.19 -4.52
C GLY A 82 4.23 4.54 -4.50
N THR A 83 5.57 4.53 -4.40
CA THR A 83 6.40 5.76 -4.45
C THR A 83 7.10 5.95 -5.80
N GLY A 84 6.90 5.02 -6.74
CA GLY A 84 7.49 5.09 -8.07
C GLY A 84 6.81 6.15 -8.95
N THR A 85 7.39 6.41 -10.12
CA THR A 85 6.72 7.25 -11.12
C THR A 85 5.63 6.43 -11.81
N LYS A 86 4.38 6.84 -11.69
CA LYS A 86 3.25 6.19 -12.38
C LYS A 86 3.47 6.23 -13.90
N ILE A 87 3.34 5.09 -14.55
CA ILE A 87 3.44 4.92 -16.00
C ILE A 87 2.06 4.67 -16.62
N SER A 88 1.28 3.75 -16.04
CA SER A 88 -0.01 3.33 -16.60
C SER A 88 -0.95 2.79 -15.51
N GLY A 89 -2.12 2.30 -15.92
CA GLY A 89 -3.11 1.67 -15.05
C GLY A 89 -4.43 2.44 -14.93
N THR A 90 -5.49 1.71 -14.58
CA THR A 90 -6.84 2.27 -14.45
C THR A 90 -7.03 3.14 -13.21
N ALA A 91 -6.27 2.91 -12.14
CA ALA A 91 -6.33 3.73 -10.93
C ALA A 91 -5.71 5.11 -11.19
N SER A 92 -6.35 6.18 -10.71
CA SER A 92 -5.86 7.56 -10.88
C SER A 92 -4.60 7.82 -10.03
N SER A 93 -4.60 7.38 -8.78
CA SER A 93 -3.49 7.40 -7.81
C SER A 93 -3.32 6.03 -7.15
N PHE A 94 -2.18 5.81 -6.46
CA PHE A 94 -1.94 4.56 -5.74
C PHE A 94 -2.96 4.31 -4.61
N SER A 95 -3.39 5.39 -3.94
CA SER A 95 -4.45 5.34 -2.91
C SER A 95 -5.85 5.01 -3.45
N ALA A 96 -6.07 5.18 -4.77
CA ALA A 96 -7.36 4.89 -5.40
C ALA A 96 -7.48 3.42 -5.84
N ILE A 97 -6.47 2.58 -5.57
CA ILE A 97 -6.51 1.15 -5.87
C ILE A 97 -7.48 0.49 -4.89
N ASP A 98 -8.51 -0.18 -5.41
CA ASP A 98 -9.36 -1.05 -4.62
C ASP A 98 -8.67 -2.39 -4.38
N TRP A 99 -8.06 -2.52 -3.21
CA TRP A 99 -7.36 -3.73 -2.78
C TRP A 99 -8.30 -4.90 -2.41
N ASN A 100 -9.62 -4.68 -2.35
CA ASN A 100 -10.61 -5.66 -1.91
C ASN A 100 -11.53 -6.16 -3.05
N ALA A 101 -11.64 -5.43 -4.16
CA ALA A 101 -12.53 -5.80 -5.26
C ALA A 101 -12.29 -7.21 -5.79
N GLN A 102 -11.02 -7.63 -5.88
CA GLN A 102 -10.61 -8.92 -6.41
C GLN A 102 -9.18 -9.28 -5.99
N VAL A 103 -8.76 -10.50 -6.31
CA VAL A 103 -7.37 -10.93 -6.14
C VAL A 103 -6.46 -10.13 -7.06
N LEU A 104 -5.42 -9.53 -6.50
CA LEU A 104 -4.42 -8.74 -7.22
C LEU A 104 -3.08 -9.46 -7.27
N TYR A 105 -2.35 -9.22 -8.35
CA TYR A 105 -1.05 -9.82 -8.63
C TYR A 105 -0.02 -8.73 -8.89
N LEU A 106 1.16 -8.90 -8.31
CA LEU A 106 2.33 -8.05 -8.50
C LEU A 106 3.22 -8.66 -9.58
N LYS A 107 3.30 -7.99 -10.74
CA LYS A 107 4.23 -8.30 -11.81
C LYS A 107 5.48 -7.44 -11.66
N THR A 108 6.64 -8.09 -11.63
CA THR A 108 7.94 -7.43 -11.53
C THR A 108 8.66 -7.53 -12.86
N THR A 109 9.10 -6.39 -13.38
CA THR A 109 9.88 -6.30 -14.62
C THR A 109 11.13 -5.50 -14.33
N ILE A 110 12.28 -5.93 -14.85
CA ILE A 110 13.55 -5.22 -14.65
C ILE A 110 14.19 -4.90 -15.99
N ARG A 111 15.08 -3.92 -16.01
CA ARG A 111 15.90 -3.61 -17.18
C ARG A 111 17.37 -3.90 -16.88
N TYR A 112 17.80 -5.14 -17.08
CA TYR A 112 19.18 -5.58 -16.87
C TYR A 112 19.43 -6.99 -17.47
N PRO A 113 20.58 -7.25 -18.12
CA PRO A 113 21.54 -6.26 -18.63
C PRO A 113 20.99 -5.54 -19.88
N GLY A 114 21.40 -4.29 -20.11
CA GLY A 114 21.04 -3.52 -21.32
C GLY A 114 19.80 -2.63 -21.16
N THR A 115 19.07 -2.41 -22.26
CA THR A 115 17.97 -1.44 -22.35
C THR A 115 16.59 -2.08 -22.45
N THR A 116 16.51 -3.39 -22.57
CA THR A 116 15.24 -4.13 -22.70
C THR A 116 14.63 -4.47 -21.35
N TRP A 117 13.31 -4.37 -21.24
CA TRP A 117 12.55 -4.77 -20.06
C TRP A 117 12.25 -6.26 -20.09
N THR A 118 12.66 -6.97 -19.04
CA THR A 118 12.49 -8.41 -18.86
C THR A 118 11.57 -8.68 -17.68
N VAL A 119 10.55 -9.52 -17.89
CA VAL A 119 9.63 -9.93 -16.82
C VAL A 119 10.32 -10.94 -15.92
N MET A 120 10.38 -10.63 -14.62
CA MET A 120 11.02 -11.48 -13.60
C MET A 120 10.03 -12.41 -12.89
N GLY A 121 8.74 -12.18 -13.09
CA GLY A 121 7.69 -13.02 -12.55
C GLY A 121 6.45 -12.23 -12.15
N THR A 122 5.40 -12.96 -11.80
CA THR A 122 4.17 -12.41 -11.26
C THR A 122 3.78 -13.24 -10.03
N SER A 123 3.39 -12.58 -8.95
CA SER A 123 3.01 -13.23 -7.69
C SER A 123 1.74 -12.60 -7.13
N GLN A 124 0.91 -13.40 -6.47
CA GLN A 124 -0.30 -12.89 -5.82
C GLN A 124 0.06 -12.00 -4.64
N ILE A 125 -0.65 -10.89 -4.49
CA ILE A 125 -0.56 -10.01 -3.33
C ILE A 125 -1.48 -10.58 -2.25
N TRP A 126 -0.91 -10.85 -1.07
CA TRP A 126 -1.65 -11.31 0.10
C TRP A 126 -1.79 -10.17 1.11
N SER A 127 -2.94 -10.09 1.79
CA SER A 127 -3.14 -9.16 2.89
C SER A 127 -2.20 -9.49 4.05
N VAL A 128 -1.59 -8.48 4.64
CA VAL A 128 -0.80 -8.64 5.88
C VAL A 128 -1.73 -8.57 7.10
N PRO A 129 -1.45 -9.26 8.22
CA PRO A 129 -2.35 -9.29 9.38
C PRO A 129 -2.74 -7.90 9.93
N TYR A 130 -1.82 -6.93 9.90
CA TYR A 130 -2.10 -5.55 10.32
C TYR A 130 -3.13 -4.84 9.41
N SER A 131 -3.13 -5.16 8.11
CA SER A 131 -4.09 -4.60 7.15
C SER A 131 -5.50 -5.18 7.28
N MET A 132 -5.65 -6.39 7.83
CA MET A 132 -6.97 -6.99 8.08
C MET A 132 -7.68 -6.30 9.25
N VAL A 133 -6.95 -5.94 10.32
CA VAL A 133 -7.53 -5.28 11.51
C VAL A 133 -7.72 -3.77 11.29
N ALA A 134 -6.84 -3.11 10.54
CA ALA A 134 -6.97 -1.69 10.21
C ALA A 134 -8.17 -1.40 9.29
N LYS A 135 -8.62 -2.37 8.49
CA LYS A 135 -9.83 -2.27 7.65
C LYS A 135 -11.10 -2.02 8.47
N ASP A 136 -11.18 -2.61 9.66
CA ASP A 136 -12.35 -2.46 10.53
C ASP A 136 -12.32 -1.13 11.32
N VAL A 137 -11.20 -0.40 11.25
CA VAL A 137 -10.94 0.82 12.03
C VAL A 137 -10.27 1.88 11.15
N GLU A 138 -10.89 2.23 10.03
CA GLU A 138 -10.42 3.33 9.19
C GLU A 138 -11.07 4.66 9.63
N GLY A 139 -10.31 5.48 10.38
CA GLY A 139 -10.68 6.84 10.78
C GLY A 139 -10.72 7.07 12.30
N PRO A 140 -10.80 8.34 12.76
CA PRO A 140 -11.18 8.60 14.15
C PRO A 140 -12.54 7.95 14.36
N VAL A 141 -12.62 7.05 15.33
CA VAL A 141 -13.86 6.33 15.66
C VAL A 141 -14.84 7.31 16.30
N ASN A 142 -15.47 8.15 15.47
CA ASN A 142 -16.46 9.13 15.91
C ASN A 142 -17.71 8.43 16.45
N LYS A 143 -17.96 7.20 15.98
CA LYS A 143 -19.04 6.32 16.41
C LYS A 143 -18.69 4.87 16.07
N LEU A 144 -18.76 3.97 17.03
CA LEU A 144 -18.73 2.52 16.80
C LEU A 144 -20.12 2.08 16.34
N GLY A 145 -20.25 1.64 15.09
CA GLY A 145 -21.46 1.04 14.55
C GLY A 145 -21.38 -0.47 14.67
N ILE A 146 -21.87 -1.04 15.77
CA ILE A 146 -21.95 -2.49 15.94
C ILE A 146 -23.28 -2.95 15.35
N GLN A 147 -23.26 -3.85 14.36
CA GLN A 147 -24.45 -4.48 13.79
C GLN A 147 -24.38 -5.98 14.03
N GLY A 148 -25.35 -6.52 14.76
CA GLY A 148 -25.45 -7.97 14.97
C GLY A 148 -25.68 -8.70 13.64
N THR A 149 -24.96 -9.80 13.43
CA THR A 149 -25.14 -10.69 12.27
C THR A 149 -26.12 -11.83 12.53
N THR A 150 -26.57 -11.96 13.78
CA THR A 150 -27.53 -12.95 14.25
C THR A 150 -28.97 -12.62 13.82
N SER A 151 -29.79 -13.64 13.61
CA SER A 151 -31.22 -13.48 13.32
C SER A 151 -32.07 -13.39 14.60
N ASN A 152 -31.44 -13.62 15.77
CA ASN A 152 -32.13 -13.56 17.05
C ASN A 152 -32.19 -12.11 17.55
N LEU A 153 -33.41 -11.58 17.67
CA LEU A 153 -33.64 -10.20 18.11
C LEU A 153 -33.33 -9.96 19.60
N GLU A 154 -33.14 -11.02 20.38
CA GLU A 154 -32.87 -10.97 21.82
C GLU A 154 -31.37 -11.06 22.16
N GLU A 155 -30.49 -11.20 21.16
CA GLU A 155 -29.05 -11.27 21.37
C GLU A 155 -28.46 -9.87 21.47
N ALA A 156 -27.75 -9.60 22.58
CA ALA A 156 -27.10 -8.31 22.80
C ALA A 156 -26.06 -8.04 21.70
N LEU A 157 -26.08 -6.85 21.12
CA LEU A 157 -25.08 -6.42 20.14
C LEU A 157 -23.76 -6.10 20.85
N PHE A 158 -23.83 -5.67 22.11
CA PHE A 158 -22.67 -5.46 22.97
C PHE A 158 -22.94 -5.99 24.37
N GLU A 159 -22.09 -6.88 24.89
CA GLU A 159 -22.16 -7.37 26.27
C GLU A 159 -20.84 -7.15 27.02
N VAL A 160 -20.92 -6.59 28.23
CA VAL A 160 -19.81 -6.54 29.18
C VAL A 160 -20.03 -7.63 30.21
N LYS A 161 -19.11 -8.59 30.30
CA LYS A 161 -19.15 -9.69 31.28
C LYS A 161 -18.12 -9.48 32.39
N ASN A 162 -18.47 -9.89 33.60
CA ASN A 162 -17.50 -9.96 34.70
C ASN A 162 -16.56 -11.16 34.54
N LYS A 163 -15.56 -11.29 35.43
CA LYS A 163 -14.58 -12.40 35.42
C LYS A 163 -15.22 -13.80 35.52
N ILE A 164 -16.46 -13.88 36.00
CA ILE A 164 -17.21 -15.13 36.19
C ILE A 164 -18.16 -15.37 34.99
N GLY A 165 -18.10 -14.53 33.95
CA GLY A 165 -18.89 -14.68 32.72
C GLY A 165 -20.33 -14.16 32.82
N GLN A 166 -20.71 -13.51 33.92
CA GLN A 166 -22.04 -12.92 34.07
C GLN A 166 -22.10 -11.57 33.35
N THR A 167 -23.15 -11.35 32.57
CA THR A 167 -23.38 -10.07 31.88
C THR A 167 -23.73 -8.98 32.90
N VAL A 168 -22.94 -7.91 32.88
CA VAL A 168 -23.05 -6.75 33.77
C VAL A 168 -23.69 -5.56 33.04
N PHE A 169 -23.58 -5.54 31.70
CA PHE A 169 -24.20 -4.56 30.83
C PHE A 169 -24.42 -5.20 29.46
N ALA A 170 -25.59 -4.98 28.85
CA ALA A 170 -25.90 -5.41 27.50
C ALA A 170 -26.74 -4.35 26.78
N VAL A 171 -26.46 -4.13 25.49
CA VAL A 171 -27.22 -3.26 24.57
C VAL A 171 -27.51 -4.02 23.28
#